data_AF-A0A950EYW3-F1
#
_entry.id   AF-A0A950EYW3-F1
#
_cell.length_a   1.000
_cell.length_b   1.000
_cell.length_c   1.000
_cell.angle_alpha   90.00
_cell.angle_beta   90.00
_cell.angle_gamma   90.00
#
_symmetry.space_group_name_H-M   'P 1'
#
loop_
_entity.id
_entity.type
_entity.pdbx_description
1 polymer ?
#
loop_
_entity_poly.entity_id
_entity_poly.type
_entity_poly.pdbx_seq_one_letter_code
_entity_poly.pdbx_strand_id
1 'polypeptide(L)' 'WVAIPFASDWRWLLDREDTPWYPTMRLFRQCRWGDWDEVFSRMAQELPRMLTDKRKY' A
#
# COMPACT_ATOMS: atom_id res chain seq x y z
N TRP A 1 -2.40 6.12 -1.95
CA TRP A 1 -1.58 5.01 -1.41
C TRP A 1 -0.93 5.48 -0.13
N VAL A 2 -0.60 4.56 0.79
CA VAL A 2 0.13 4.91 2.02
C VAL A 2 1.06 3.77 2.43
N ALA A 3 2.27 4.11 2.84
CA ALA A 3 3.22 3.20 3.47
C ALA A 3 2.97 3.19 4.98
N ILE A 4 2.79 2.02 5.59
CA ILE A 4 2.49 1.88 7.02
C ILE A 4 3.51 0.96 7.71
N PRO A 5 3.92 1.29 8.95
CA PRO A 5 4.91 0.51 9.68
C PRO A 5 4.37 -0.86 10.06
N PHE A 6 5.28 -1.78 10.42
CA PHE A 6 4.93 -3.13 10.86
C PHE A 6 3.93 -3.11 12.02
N ALA A 7 4.20 -2.28 13.04
CA ALA A 7 3.32 -2.03 14.18
C ALA A 7 2.47 -0.77 13.94
N SER A 8 1.50 -0.87 13.02
CA SER A 8 0.59 0.24 12.71
C SER A 8 -0.59 0.32 13.68
N ASP A 9 -1.17 1.51 13.82
CA ASP A 9 -2.40 1.72 14.58
C ASP A 9 -3.62 0.93 14.04
N TRP A 10 -4.63 0.70 14.88
CA TRP A 10 -5.80 -0.14 14.58
C TRP A 10 -6.62 0.33 13.37
N ARG A 11 -6.55 1.62 13.04
CA ARG A 11 -7.20 2.24 11.86
C ARG A 11 -6.70 1.70 10.52
N TRP A 12 -5.60 0.94 10.51
CA TRP A 12 -5.08 0.35 9.28
C TRP A 12 -5.48 -1.11 9.10
N LEU A 13 -6.23 -1.67 10.06
CA LEU A 13 -6.72 -3.05 10.06
C LEU A 13 -5.56 -4.06 9.89
N LEU A 14 -5.84 -5.35 9.81
CA LEU A 14 -4.85 -6.40 9.56
C LEU A 14 -5.29 -7.25 8.38
N ASP A 15 -4.31 -7.88 7.71
CA ASP A 15 -4.52 -8.83 6.61
C ASP A 15 -5.30 -8.28 5.40
N ARG A 16 -5.16 -6.97 5.16
CA ARG A 16 -5.73 -6.29 4.00
C ARG A 16 -4.86 -5.16 3.50
N GLU A 17 -5.03 -4.85 2.22
CA GLU A 17 -4.34 -3.74 1.54
C GLU A 17 -5.30 -2.58 1.23
N ASP A 18 -6.55 -2.64 1.67
CA ASP A 18 -7.55 -1.59 1.51
C ASP A 18 -7.94 -0.96 2.85
N THR A 19 -8.72 0.12 2.77
CA THR A 19 -9.21 0.80 3.96
C THR A 19 -10.66 1.27 3.74
N PRO A 20 -11.57 1.00 4.69
CA PRO A 20 -12.98 1.39 4.57
C PRO A 20 -13.15 2.91 4.59
N TRP A 21 -12.20 3.65 5.15
CA TRP A 21 -12.26 5.11 5.26
C TRP A 21 -11.80 5.83 3.99
N TYR A 22 -10.95 5.19 3.17
CA TYR A 22 -10.43 5.77 1.93
C TYR A 22 -10.49 4.73 0.80
N PRO A 23 -11.66 4.54 0.16
CA PRO A 23 -11.89 3.43 -0.78
C PRO A 23 -10.95 3.41 -1.99
N THR A 24 -10.37 4.55 -2.36
CA THR A 24 -9.42 4.67 -3.48
C THR A 24 -7.95 4.51 -3.06
N MET A 25 -7.69 4.34 -1.76
CA MET A 25 -6.35 4.22 -1.20
C MET A 25 -5.97 2.76 -0.95
N ARG A 26 -4.78 2.40 -1.42
CA ARG A 26 -4.11 1.13 -1.10
C ARG A 26 -3.07 1.31 0.01
N LEU A 27 -3.01 0.35 0.92
CA LEU A 27 -2.08 0.26 2.03
C LEU A 27 -0.89 -0.64 1.64
N PHE A 28 0.33 -0.20 1.94
CA PHE A 28 1.55 -0.98 1.78
C PHE A 28 2.20 -1.13 3.16
N ARG A 29 2.13 -2.35 3.71
CA ARG A 29 2.56 -2.66 5.08
C ARG A 29 3.93 -3.31 5.06
N GLN A 30 4.81 -2.84 5.95
CA GLN A 30 6.08 -3.51 6.21
C GLN A 30 5.84 -4.96 6.64
N CYS A 31 6.46 -5.91 5.95
CA CYS A 31 6.45 -7.31 6.38
C CYS A 31 7.32 -7.54 7.62
N ARG A 32 8.39 -6.75 7.78
CA ARG A 32 9.35 -6.84 8.89
C ARG A 32 9.63 -5.45 9.46
N TRP A 33 9.88 -5.39 10.75
CA TRP A 33 10.19 -4.13 11.41
C TRP A 33 11.44 -3.49 10.80
N GLY A 34 11.32 -2.23 10.35
CA GLY A 34 12.40 -1.45 9.76
C GLY A 34 12.66 -1.71 8.27
N ASP A 35 12.03 -2.71 7.66
CA ASP A 35 12.19 -3.02 6.22
C ASP A 35 11.31 -2.11 5.36
N TRP A 36 11.75 -0.87 5.16
CA TRP A 36 11.08 0.08 4.27
C TRP A 36 11.42 -0.14 2.80
N ASP A 37 12.56 -0.76 2.50
CA ASP A 37 13.00 -1.04 1.15
C ASP A 37 12.02 -1.99 0.43
N GLU A 38 11.53 -3.02 1.13
CA GLU A 38 10.48 -3.91 0.60
C GLU A 38 9.17 -3.15 0.27
N VAL A 39 8.73 -2.26 1.17
CA VAL A 39 7.51 -1.47 1.00
C VAL A 39 7.62 -0.56 -0.24
N PHE A 40 8.71 0.20 -0.35
CA PHE A 40 8.89 1.11 -1.48
C PHE A 40 9.14 0.37 -2.80
N SER A 41 9.83 -0.77 -2.77
CA SER A 41 10.00 -1.63 -3.94
C SER A 41 8.64 -2.11 -4.47
N ARG A 42 7.74 -2.54 -3.59
CA ARG A 42 6.37 -2.93 -3.98
C ARG A 42 5.58 -1.76 -4.53
N MET A 43 5.64 -0.59 -3.90
CA MET A 43 4.99 0.61 -4.44
C MET A 43 5.49 0.94 -5.85
N ALA A 44 6.80 0.88 -6.09
CA ALA A 44 7.40 1.12 -7.41
C ALA A 44 6.89 0.13 -8.47
N GLN A 45 6.73 -1.15 -8.11
CA GLN A 45 6.22 -2.18 -9.03
C GLN A 45 4.74 -1.99 -9.40
N GLU A 46 3.93 -1.41 -8.52
CA GLU A 46 2.50 -1.19 -8.77
C GLU A 46 2.22 0.06 -9.64
N LEU A 47 3.13 1.04 -9.68
CA LEU A 47 2.96 2.31 -10.39
C LEU A 47 2.67 2.11 -11.89
N PRO A 48 3.42 1.28 -12.64
CA PRO A 48 3.13 0.99 -14.04
C PRO A 48 1.75 0.36 -14.27
N ARG A 49 1.27 -0.47 -13.32
CA ARG A 49 -0.06 -1.10 -13.42
C ARG A 49 -1.16 -0.04 -13.37
N MET A 50 -1.05 0.93 -12.46
CA MET A 50 -1.99 2.05 -12.39
C MET A 50 -2.01 2.91 -13.66
N LEU A 51 -0.85 3.17 -14.27
CA LEU A 51 -0.77 3.95 -15.50
C LEU A 51 -1.41 3.22 -16.69
N THR A 52 -1.40 1.89 -16.66
CA THR A 52 -2.04 1.06 -17.69
C THR A 52 -3.56 1.04 -17.52
N ASP A 53 -4.07 0.99 -16.29
CA ASP A 53 -5.51 1.06 -16.00
C ASP A 53 -6.11 2.45 -16.28
N LYS A 54 -5.37 3.53 -15.98
CA LYS A 54 -5.84 4.90 -16.25
C LYS A 54 -5.86 5.27 -17.73
N ARG A 55 -5.17 4.53 -18.60
CA ARG A 55 -5.13 4.76 -20.07
C ARG A 55 -6.37 4.26 -20.81
N LYS A 56 -7.34 3.68 -20.11
CA LYS A 56 -8.60 3.17 -20.68
C LYS A 56 -9.75 4.21 -20.74
N TYR A 57 -9.49 5.47 -20.43
CA TYR A 57 -10.47 6.56 -20.55
C TYR A 57 -9.89 7.73 -21.33
#